data_AF-A0A1X7SZK7-F1
#
_entry.id   AF-A0A1X7SZK7-F1
#
_cell.length_a   1.000
_cell.length_b   1.000
_cell.length_c   1.000
_cell.angle_alpha   90.00
_cell.angle_beta   90.00
_cell.angle_gamma   90.00
#
_symmetry.space_group_name_H-M   'P 1'
#
loop_
_entity.id
_entity.type
_entity.pdbx_description
1 polymer ?
#
loop_
_entity_poly.entity_id
_entity_poly.type
_entity_poly.pdbx_seq_one_letter_code
_entity_poly.pdbx_strand_id
1 'polypeptide(L)'
;TLLFDQLTSRPTGAKGREVVAGPTTRGTVPHSSSAPKPQLEYQTAMELELWKMQQEEEFMKGLKEKEETQLKLLAEEFQKRDKQREDVLKQKMDYYQSLEGQLAKTLKELESQRQKLKAREQDMVSTQRRLEDEQRSLQYDAKREKGLLQSELEGNLQIEKLKSKEFAIQLDRARRQVSELENKLLQREAEFEMYKDKIHSQSSETQLQTELGLLKLEKAELEHKLETVTKSKQHYKDEWSKALKEVASLKHREQTVMRDQLKKQQLELEAMRVKYLRAEEQQSLQQQLQQIKDETQRLRAQALSKTPVPGTPRHTPTRQTTPILTSPRLQTIDANIARWIEERNILLQTGVYTHADPTIQKLDKKIQEALLEKRSTYNSSS
;
A
#
# COMPACT_ATOMS: atom_id res chain seq x y z
N THR A 1 -52.77 95.42 28.01
CA THR A 1 -52.37 96.24 26.84
C THR A 1 -53.62 96.82 26.23
N LEU A 2 -53.84 98.15 26.32
CA LEU A 2 -54.86 98.94 25.58
C LEU A 2 -56.34 98.51 25.79
N LEU A 3 -57.35 99.38 25.88
CA LEU A 3 -57.46 100.78 25.49
C LEU A 3 -58.06 101.67 26.60
N PHE A 4 -57.63 102.92 26.53
CA PHE A 4 -58.29 104.11 27.04
C PHE A 4 -59.41 104.49 26.04
N ASP A 5 -60.57 104.99 26.50
CA ASP A 5 -60.97 106.32 26.02
C ASP A 5 -61.98 107.01 26.94
N GLN A 6 -61.88 108.34 26.96
CA GLN A 6 -62.87 109.23 27.57
C GLN A 6 -63.89 109.66 26.51
N LEU A 7 -65.04 110.18 26.91
CA LEU A 7 -65.51 111.47 26.37
C LEU A 7 -66.65 112.08 27.19
N THR A 8 -66.56 113.40 27.32
CA THR A 8 -67.46 114.31 28.03
C THR A 8 -68.71 114.65 27.21
N SER A 9 -69.81 115.08 27.84
CA SER A 9 -70.31 116.47 27.73
C SER A 9 -71.65 116.71 28.45
N ARG A 10 -71.91 117.97 28.83
CA ARG A 10 -73.18 118.51 29.36
C ARG A 10 -73.46 119.85 28.67
N PRO A 11 -74.66 120.06 28.12
CA PRO A 11 -75.36 121.36 28.23
C PRO A 11 -76.86 121.13 28.61
N THR A 12 -77.54 121.87 29.50
CA THR A 12 -77.93 123.30 29.54
C THR A 12 -78.79 123.80 28.36
N GLY A 13 -79.98 124.35 28.65
CA GLY A 13 -80.51 125.50 27.88
C GLY A 13 -81.98 125.49 27.43
N ALA A 14 -82.80 126.24 28.16
CA ALA A 14 -84.19 126.66 27.93
C ALA A 14 -84.62 127.19 26.52
N LYS A 15 -85.95 127.16 26.28
CA LYS A 15 -86.83 128.03 25.44
C LYS A 15 -88.29 127.52 25.60
N GLY A 16 -89.39 128.27 25.57
CA GLY A 16 -89.72 129.71 25.48
C GLY A 16 -91.26 129.89 25.68
N ARG A 17 -91.77 131.03 26.22
CA ARG A 17 -92.49 132.13 25.50
C ARG A 17 -93.92 131.75 25.00
N GLU A 18 -95.02 132.54 25.05
CA GLU A 18 -95.30 134.00 25.06
C GLU A 18 -96.68 134.36 25.70
N VAL A 19 -96.84 135.52 26.38
CA VAL A 19 -97.67 136.74 26.03
C VAL A 19 -99.21 136.57 26.20
N VAL A 20 -99.96 137.47 26.88
CA VAL A 20 -100.55 138.76 26.41
C VAL A 20 -100.74 139.76 27.59
N ALA A 21 -100.79 141.07 27.28
CA ALA A 21 -100.79 142.17 28.25
C ALA A 21 -102.01 143.11 28.18
N GLY A 22 -102.35 143.72 29.34
CA GLY A 22 -103.10 144.98 29.48
C GLY A 22 -104.63 144.94 29.27
N PRO A 23 -105.36 146.05 29.56
CA PRO A 23 -104.88 147.40 29.94
C PRO A 23 -105.50 147.98 31.24
N THR A 24 -105.35 149.29 31.44
CA THR A 24 -105.58 150.05 32.69
C THR A 24 -106.77 151.01 32.62
N THR A 25 -107.34 151.38 33.79
CA THR A 25 -107.84 152.72 34.24
C THR A 25 -109.27 152.81 34.82
N ARG A 26 -109.33 153.16 36.12
CA ARG A 26 -110.10 154.25 36.79
C ARG A 26 -111.56 154.54 36.35
N GLY A 27 -112.53 154.39 37.25
CA GLY A 27 -113.90 154.90 37.07
C GLY A 27 -114.81 154.78 38.31
N THR A 28 -115.53 155.86 38.62
CA THR A 28 -116.39 156.16 39.79
C THR A 28 -117.68 155.33 39.93
N VAL A 29 -118.24 155.34 41.15
CA VAL A 29 -119.53 154.75 41.61
C VAL A 29 -120.77 155.25 40.83
N PRO A 30 -121.87 154.47 40.81
CA PRO A 30 -123.14 155.03 41.30
C PRO A 30 -123.95 154.09 42.25
N HIS A 31 -124.87 154.70 43.01
CA HIS A 31 -125.75 154.03 43.99
C HIS A 31 -126.87 153.17 43.37
N SER A 32 -127.19 152.05 44.02
CA SER A 32 -128.55 151.66 44.45
C SER A 32 -128.48 150.40 45.35
N SER A 33 -128.58 150.54 46.68
CA SER A 33 -129.85 150.51 47.41
C SER A 33 -130.65 149.20 47.26
N SER A 34 -130.11 148.11 47.79
CA SER A 34 -130.89 147.05 48.41
C SER A 34 -130.09 146.57 49.61
N ALA A 35 -130.39 147.08 50.81
CA ALA A 35 -129.73 146.65 52.02
C ALA A 35 -130.00 145.15 52.22
N PRO A 36 -129.01 144.26 52.05
CA PRO A 36 -129.22 142.88 52.40
C PRO A 36 -129.27 142.87 53.92
N LYS A 37 -130.27 142.21 54.49
CA LYS A 37 -130.38 142.04 55.94
C LYS A 37 -129.03 141.50 56.42
N PRO A 38 -128.40 141.98 57.51
CA PRO A 38 -127.03 141.56 57.89
C PRO A 38 -126.83 140.04 58.00
N GLN A 39 -127.92 139.30 58.23
CA GLN A 39 -127.99 137.84 58.23
C GLN A 39 -127.79 137.19 56.84
N LEU A 40 -128.18 137.86 55.75
CA LEU A 40 -128.06 137.37 54.37
C LEU A 40 -126.66 137.60 53.80
N GLU A 41 -126.02 138.75 54.07
CA GLU A 41 -124.62 138.99 53.69
C GLU A 41 -123.69 137.98 54.38
N TYR A 42 -123.94 137.74 55.67
CA TYR A 42 -123.23 136.73 56.45
C TYR A 42 -123.45 135.31 55.91
N GLN A 43 -124.67 134.96 55.49
CA GLN A 43 -124.96 133.68 54.83
C GLN A 43 -124.18 133.54 53.52
N THR A 44 -124.22 134.54 52.62
CA THR A 44 -123.48 134.48 51.34
C THR A 44 -121.96 134.48 51.54
N ALA A 45 -121.43 135.20 52.54
CA ALA A 45 -120.00 135.16 52.88
C ALA A 45 -119.59 133.78 53.42
N MET A 46 -120.40 133.18 54.29
CA MET A 46 -120.18 131.83 54.82
C MET A 46 -120.29 130.76 53.73
N GLU A 47 -121.26 130.89 52.80
CA GLU A 47 -121.37 130.03 51.61
C GLU A 47 -120.16 130.16 50.68
N LEU A 48 -119.62 131.37 50.51
CA LEU A 48 -118.41 131.62 49.73
C LEU A 48 -117.17 131.01 50.41
N GLU A 49 -117.03 131.12 51.73
CA GLU A 49 -115.94 130.46 52.46
C GLU A 49 -116.05 128.94 52.39
N LEU A 50 -117.26 128.37 52.56
CA LEU A 50 -117.50 126.93 52.39
C LEU A 50 -117.18 126.47 50.96
N TRP A 51 -117.58 127.22 49.93
CA TRP A 51 -117.25 126.91 48.54
C TRP A 51 -115.73 127.01 48.28
N LYS A 52 -115.08 128.06 48.81
CA LYS A 52 -113.63 128.22 48.70
C LYS A 52 -112.88 127.08 49.39
N MET A 53 -113.30 126.69 50.59
CA MET A 53 -112.75 125.52 51.30
C MET A 53 -112.96 124.24 50.48
N GLN A 54 -114.13 124.05 49.86
CA GLN A 54 -114.40 122.88 49.02
C GLN A 54 -113.52 122.86 47.77
N GLN A 55 -113.29 124.01 47.12
CA GLN A 55 -112.39 124.13 45.96
C GLN A 55 -110.92 123.98 46.34
N GLU A 56 -110.49 124.47 47.50
CA GLU A 56 -109.16 124.24 48.04
C GLU A 56 -108.97 122.75 48.38
N GLU A 57 -109.97 122.06 48.93
CA GLU A 57 -109.96 120.62 49.16
C GLU A 57 -109.87 119.83 47.84
N GLU A 58 -110.70 120.16 46.84
CA GLU A 58 -110.67 119.54 45.51
C GLU A 58 -109.33 119.76 44.81
N PHE A 59 -108.76 120.96 44.86
CA PHE A 59 -107.44 121.25 44.32
C PHE A 59 -106.33 120.48 45.06
N MET A 60 -106.34 120.49 46.39
CA MET A 60 -105.36 119.75 47.20
C MET A 60 -105.46 118.24 47.00
N LYS A 61 -106.67 117.71 46.80
CA LYS A 61 -106.90 116.31 46.43
C LYS A 61 -106.32 116.02 45.04
N GLY A 62 -106.66 116.82 44.04
CA GLY A 62 -106.14 116.64 42.67
C GLY A 62 -104.62 116.84 42.55
N LEU A 63 -104.01 117.65 43.41
CA LEU A 63 -102.55 117.78 43.52
C LEU A 63 -101.94 116.52 44.15
N LYS A 64 -102.47 116.05 45.29
CA LYS A 64 -102.04 114.79 45.93
C LYS A 64 -102.15 113.59 44.99
N GLU A 65 -103.25 113.48 44.24
CA GLU A 65 -103.45 112.40 43.25
C GLU A 65 -102.38 112.45 42.14
N LYS A 66 -101.99 113.65 41.68
CA LYS A 66 -100.91 113.83 40.69
C LYS A 66 -99.53 113.51 41.27
N GLU A 67 -99.25 113.94 42.50
CA GLU A 67 -98.01 113.60 43.20
C GLU A 67 -97.90 112.09 43.45
N GLU A 68 -98.97 111.47 43.94
CA GLU A 68 -99.04 110.04 44.20
C GLU A 68 -98.87 109.21 42.92
N THR A 69 -99.51 109.60 41.82
CA THR A 69 -99.35 108.92 40.52
C THR A 69 -97.94 109.10 39.93
N GLN A 70 -97.32 110.28 40.05
CA GLN A 70 -95.92 110.48 39.64
C GLN A 70 -94.94 109.67 40.49
N LEU A 71 -95.13 109.63 41.81
CA LEU A 71 -94.32 108.82 42.72
C LEU A 71 -94.46 107.32 42.44
N LYS A 72 -95.68 106.83 42.16
CA LYS A 72 -95.94 105.45 41.72
C LYS A 72 -95.18 105.11 40.44
N LEU A 73 -95.32 105.92 39.39
CA LEU A 73 -94.62 105.70 38.11
C LEU A 73 -93.09 105.72 38.27
N LEU A 74 -92.55 106.62 39.10
CA LEU A 74 -91.11 106.65 39.38
C LEU A 74 -90.65 105.42 40.17
N ALA A 75 -91.44 104.94 41.13
CA ALA A 75 -91.15 103.72 41.88
C ALA A 75 -91.19 102.47 40.97
N GLU A 76 -92.16 102.38 40.06
CA GLU A 76 -92.28 101.28 39.09
C GLU A 76 -91.08 101.27 38.11
N GLU A 77 -90.71 102.41 37.53
CA GLU A 77 -89.55 102.50 36.62
C GLU A 77 -88.21 102.31 37.35
N PHE A 78 -88.13 102.64 38.64
CA PHE A 78 -86.99 102.31 39.49
C PHE A 78 -86.90 100.80 39.72
N GLN A 79 -87.98 100.16 40.21
CA GLN A 79 -88.05 98.72 40.45
C GLN A 79 -87.74 97.91 39.18
N LYS A 80 -88.26 98.35 38.03
CA LYS A 80 -87.99 97.73 36.72
C LYS A 80 -86.52 97.81 36.32
N ARG A 81 -85.86 98.96 36.50
CA ARG A 81 -84.42 99.09 36.26
C ARG A 81 -83.59 98.30 37.26
N ASP A 82 -84.02 98.25 38.52
CA ASP A 82 -83.30 97.51 39.55
C ASP A 82 -83.33 96.01 39.26
N LYS A 83 -84.52 95.47 38.98
CA LYS A 83 -84.70 94.09 38.52
C LYS A 83 -83.89 93.79 37.25
N GLN A 84 -83.84 94.69 36.27
CA GLN A 84 -82.99 94.52 35.07
C GLN A 84 -81.49 94.45 35.42
N ARG A 85 -81.01 95.20 36.42
CA ARG A 85 -79.63 95.10 36.91
C ARG A 85 -79.40 93.80 37.65
N GLU A 86 -80.33 93.38 38.50
CA GLU A 86 -80.30 92.08 39.20
C GLU A 86 -80.26 90.91 38.22
N ASP A 87 -81.11 90.91 37.19
CA ASP A 87 -81.15 89.86 36.16
C ASP A 87 -79.81 89.75 35.40
N VAL A 88 -79.19 90.88 35.04
CA VAL A 88 -77.85 90.89 34.39
C VAL A 88 -76.74 90.44 35.34
N LEU A 89 -76.79 90.83 36.62
CA LEU A 89 -75.84 90.37 37.63
C LEU A 89 -75.98 88.87 37.89
N LYS A 90 -77.22 88.37 37.94
CA LYS A 90 -77.52 86.94 38.08
C LYS A 90 -77.02 86.13 36.89
N GLN A 91 -77.28 86.56 35.66
CA GLN A 91 -76.74 85.91 34.45
C GLN A 91 -75.20 85.84 34.46
N LYS A 92 -74.52 86.90 34.92
CA LYS A 92 -73.06 86.90 35.07
C LYS A 92 -72.60 85.94 36.18
N MET A 93 -73.30 85.91 37.31
CA MET A 93 -73.01 85.00 38.42
C MET A 93 -73.15 83.54 37.99
N ASP A 94 -74.26 83.19 37.33
CA ASP A 94 -74.52 81.84 36.81
C ASP A 94 -73.46 81.43 35.77
N TYR A 95 -73.04 82.36 34.90
CA TYR A 95 -71.96 82.14 33.93
C TYR A 95 -70.60 81.89 34.61
N TYR A 96 -70.20 82.74 35.56
CA TYR A 96 -68.94 82.56 36.29
C TYR A 96 -68.94 81.29 37.12
N GLN A 97 -70.04 80.96 37.81
CA GLN A 97 -70.17 79.72 38.58
C GLN A 97 -70.06 78.47 37.69
N SER A 98 -70.63 78.51 36.48
CA SER A 98 -70.47 77.44 35.49
C SER A 98 -69.02 77.32 35.01
N LEU A 99 -68.35 78.44 34.73
CA LEU A 99 -66.95 78.48 34.29
C LEU A 99 -65.98 78.01 35.40
N GLU A 100 -66.17 78.46 36.64
CA GLU A 100 -65.44 77.99 37.82
C GLU A 100 -65.64 76.48 38.01
N GLY A 101 -66.86 75.98 37.85
CA GLY A 101 -67.16 74.55 37.90
C GLY A 101 -66.49 73.73 36.79
N GLN A 102 -66.28 74.32 35.60
CA GLN A 102 -65.52 73.70 34.52
C GLN A 102 -64.01 73.71 34.83
N LEU A 103 -63.45 74.84 35.27
CA LEU A 103 -62.05 74.98 35.66
C LEU A 103 -61.68 74.03 36.81
N ALA A 104 -62.54 73.91 37.83
CA ALA A 104 -62.32 72.99 38.94
C ALA A 104 -62.29 71.51 38.49
N LYS A 105 -63.12 71.14 37.51
CA LYS A 105 -63.10 69.79 36.91
C LYS A 105 -61.81 69.55 36.13
N THR A 106 -61.42 70.46 35.24
CA THR A 106 -60.20 70.29 34.43
C THR A 106 -58.94 70.29 35.29
N LEU A 107 -58.86 71.11 36.34
CA LEU A 107 -57.77 71.06 37.32
C LEU A 107 -57.66 69.69 38.00
N LYS A 108 -58.78 69.15 38.50
CA LYS A 108 -58.81 67.82 39.14
C LYS A 108 -58.44 66.69 38.18
N GLU A 109 -58.87 66.78 36.92
CA GLU A 109 -58.51 65.82 35.87
C GLU A 109 -57.01 65.88 35.55
N LEU A 110 -56.45 67.09 35.37
CA LEU A 110 -55.02 67.30 35.13
C LEU A 110 -54.15 66.86 36.32
N GLU A 111 -54.59 67.09 37.56
CA GLU A 111 -53.91 66.57 38.75
C GLU A 111 -53.90 65.04 38.79
N SER A 112 -55.03 64.40 38.49
CA SER A 112 -55.11 62.92 38.40
C SER A 112 -54.22 62.38 37.28
N GLN A 113 -54.19 63.03 36.12
CA GLN A 113 -53.30 62.66 35.01
C GLN A 113 -51.82 62.84 35.39
N ARG A 114 -51.45 63.96 36.02
CA ARG A 114 -50.10 64.23 36.51
C ARG A 114 -49.63 63.20 37.53
N GLN A 115 -50.49 62.79 38.46
CA GLN A 115 -50.18 61.73 39.42
C GLN A 115 -49.97 60.38 38.73
N LYS A 116 -50.82 60.01 37.76
CA LYS A 116 -50.69 58.78 36.96
C LYS A 116 -49.42 58.76 36.11
N LEU A 117 -49.05 59.89 35.50
CA LEU A 117 -47.79 60.04 34.75
C LEU A 117 -46.58 59.87 35.68
N LYS A 118 -46.56 60.59 36.82
CA LYS A 118 -45.49 60.47 37.81
C LYS A 118 -45.31 59.02 38.31
N ALA A 119 -46.40 58.30 38.58
CA ALA A 119 -46.33 56.90 38.98
C ALA A 119 -45.71 56.02 37.87
N ARG A 120 -46.18 56.18 36.62
CA ARG A 120 -45.62 55.45 35.46
C ARG A 120 -44.15 55.78 35.19
N GLU A 121 -43.73 57.03 35.37
CA GLU A 121 -42.33 57.45 35.27
C GLU A 121 -41.48 56.77 36.35
N GLN A 122 -41.97 56.68 37.58
CA GLN A 122 -41.30 55.96 38.68
C GLN A 122 -41.21 54.45 38.41
N ASP A 123 -42.29 53.83 37.93
CA ASP A 123 -42.31 52.43 37.53
C ASP A 123 -41.32 52.16 36.39
N MET A 124 -41.30 53.00 35.36
CA MET A 124 -40.38 52.92 34.23
C MET A 124 -38.91 53.05 34.70
N VAL A 125 -38.59 54.02 35.54
CA VAL A 125 -37.23 54.19 36.09
C VAL A 125 -36.81 53.01 36.97
N SER A 126 -37.74 52.45 37.76
CA SER A 126 -37.45 51.28 38.61
C SER A 126 -37.19 50.01 37.79
N THR A 127 -37.97 49.79 36.72
CA THR A 127 -37.82 48.65 35.81
C THR A 127 -36.58 48.79 34.93
N GLN A 128 -36.29 50.00 34.42
CA GLN A 128 -35.04 50.36 33.76
C GLN A 128 -33.82 50.00 34.63
N ARG A 129 -33.77 50.50 35.88
CA ARG A 129 -32.68 50.18 36.82
C ARG A 129 -32.54 48.66 37.06
N ARG A 130 -33.66 47.96 37.29
CA ARG A 130 -33.65 46.51 37.51
C ARG A 130 -33.05 45.77 36.32
N LEU A 131 -33.42 46.14 35.09
CA LEU A 131 -32.89 45.55 33.87
C LEU A 131 -31.40 45.89 33.66
N GLU A 132 -30.96 47.11 33.98
CA GLU A 132 -29.54 47.49 33.92
C GLU A 132 -28.69 46.69 34.92
N ASP A 133 -29.18 46.50 36.15
CA ASP A 133 -28.47 45.72 37.18
C ASP A 133 -28.46 44.21 36.85
N GLU A 134 -29.57 43.68 36.33
CA GLU A 134 -29.67 42.30 35.81
C GLU A 134 -28.71 42.08 34.62
N GLN A 135 -28.66 43.02 33.66
CA GLN A 135 -27.71 43.00 32.55
C GLN A 135 -26.25 43.06 33.04
N ARG A 136 -25.94 43.89 34.05
CA ARG A 136 -24.61 43.95 34.65
C ARG A 136 -24.21 42.64 35.31
N SER A 137 -25.12 41.99 36.05
CA SER A 137 -24.88 40.68 36.66
C SER A 137 -24.58 39.64 35.59
N LEU A 138 -25.48 39.49 34.59
CA LEU A 138 -25.30 38.53 33.50
C LEU A 138 -24.01 38.76 32.72
N GLN A 139 -23.61 40.01 32.49
CA GLN A 139 -22.31 40.33 31.87
C GLN A 139 -21.11 40.01 32.75
N TYR A 140 -21.23 40.13 34.08
CA TYR A 140 -20.19 39.75 35.02
C TYR A 140 -20.04 38.22 35.07
N ASP A 141 -21.15 37.50 35.21
CA ASP A 141 -21.19 36.04 35.29
C ASP A 141 -20.69 35.41 33.98
N ALA A 142 -21.14 35.88 32.81
CA ALA A 142 -20.64 35.42 31.51
C ALA A 142 -19.14 35.68 31.30
N LYS A 143 -18.60 36.81 31.81
CA LYS A 143 -17.15 37.08 31.79
C LYS A 143 -16.39 36.13 32.72
N ARG A 144 -16.95 35.82 33.90
CA ARG A 144 -16.37 34.91 34.89
C ARG A 144 -16.35 33.48 34.36
N GLU A 145 -17.46 32.97 33.84
CA GLU A 145 -17.56 31.64 33.23
C GLU A 145 -16.60 31.49 32.04
N LYS A 146 -16.55 32.50 31.16
CA LYS A 146 -15.55 32.54 30.08
C LYS A 146 -14.12 32.43 30.62
N GLY A 147 -13.78 33.20 31.67
CA GLY A 147 -12.45 33.16 32.28
C GLY A 147 -12.10 31.80 32.90
N LEU A 148 -13.06 31.15 33.57
CA LEU A 148 -12.90 29.80 34.10
C LEU A 148 -12.67 28.79 32.97
N LEU A 149 -13.53 28.80 31.93
CA LEU A 149 -13.40 27.91 30.78
C LEU A 149 -12.08 28.11 30.03
N GLN A 150 -11.60 29.35 29.90
CA GLN A 150 -10.27 29.63 29.31
C GLN A 150 -9.15 29.02 30.15
N SER A 151 -9.17 29.18 31.47
CA SER A 151 -8.19 28.58 32.39
C SER A 151 -8.22 27.05 32.35
N GLU A 152 -9.40 26.44 32.29
CA GLU A 152 -9.57 24.99 32.15
C GLU A 152 -9.01 24.47 30.81
N LEU A 153 -9.29 25.16 29.69
CA LEU A 153 -8.75 24.80 28.38
C LEU A 153 -7.22 24.95 28.31
N GLU A 154 -6.66 26.00 28.92
CA GLU A 154 -5.21 26.20 29.03
C GLU A 154 -4.55 25.10 29.89
N GLY A 155 -5.15 24.77 31.04
CA GLY A 155 -4.69 23.66 31.89
C GLY A 155 -4.74 22.31 31.19
N ASN A 156 -5.85 21.99 30.52
CA ASN A 156 -6.00 20.75 29.74
C ASN A 156 -4.99 20.67 28.59
N LEU A 157 -4.79 21.77 27.84
CA LEU A 157 -3.78 21.84 26.79
C LEU A 157 -2.36 21.63 27.34
N GLN A 158 -2.06 22.15 28.52
CA GLN A 158 -0.75 21.97 29.15
C GLN A 158 -0.55 20.52 29.61
N ILE A 159 -1.57 19.89 30.21
CA ILE A 159 -1.56 18.46 30.56
C ILE A 159 -1.33 17.61 29.30
N GLU A 160 -2.03 17.89 28.20
CA GLU A 160 -1.90 17.10 26.97
C GLU A 160 -0.53 17.29 26.29
N LYS A 161 0.05 18.49 26.34
CA LYS A 161 1.44 18.74 25.95
C LYS A 161 2.44 17.93 26.79
N LEU A 162 2.20 17.78 28.09
CA LEU A 162 3.06 16.97 28.97
C LEU A 162 2.92 15.46 28.67
N LYS A 163 1.70 14.95 28.48
CA LYS A 163 1.47 13.56 28.03
C LYS A 163 2.12 13.28 26.68
N SER A 164 1.99 14.18 25.71
CA SER A 164 2.60 14.05 24.39
C SER A 164 4.13 13.96 24.47
N LYS A 165 4.76 14.77 25.33
CA LYS A 165 6.21 14.68 25.62
C LYS A 165 6.58 13.35 26.27
N GLU A 166 5.81 12.90 27.25
CA GLU A 166 6.04 11.61 27.93
C GLU A 166 5.93 10.43 26.95
N PHE A 167 4.90 10.39 26.11
CA PHE A 167 4.77 9.38 25.06
C PHE A 167 5.90 9.45 24.02
N ALA A 168 6.40 10.64 23.68
CA ALA A 168 7.57 10.77 22.80
C ALA A 168 8.83 10.18 23.44
N ILE A 169 9.06 10.40 24.74
CA ILE A 169 10.18 9.80 25.50
C ILE A 169 10.03 8.27 25.59
N GLN A 170 8.82 7.77 25.83
CA GLN A 170 8.55 6.32 25.87
C GLN A 170 8.76 5.65 24.51
N LEU A 171 8.29 6.27 23.42
CA LEU A 171 8.50 5.81 22.05
C LEU A 171 9.99 5.78 21.69
N ASP A 172 10.73 6.82 22.06
CA ASP A 172 12.18 6.93 21.85
C ASP A 172 12.96 5.87 22.67
N ARG A 173 12.58 5.62 23.93
CA ARG A 173 13.12 4.49 24.72
C ARG A 173 12.83 3.14 24.05
N ALA A 174 11.60 2.89 23.61
CA ALA A 174 11.22 1.64 22.96
C ALA A 174 12.00 1.44 21.63
N ARG A 175 12.17 2.50 20.84
CA ARG A 175 12.99 2.48 19.62
C ARG A 175 14.46 2.14 19.90
N ARG A 176 15.06 2.69 20.96
CA ARG A 176 16.42 2.30 21.38
C ARG A 176 16.48 0.83 21.76
N GLN A 177 15.52 0.33 22.55
CA GLN A 177 15.48 -1.08 22.95
C GLN A 177 15.34 -2.03 21.74
N VAL A 178 14.51 -1.69 20.76
CA VAL A 178 14.41 -2.44 19.50
C VAL A 178 15.74 -2.43 18.77
N SER A 179 16.36 -1.27 18.54
CA SER A 179 17.65 -1.17 17.87
C SER A 179 18.78 -1.91 18.60
N GLU A 180 18.80 -1.89 19.93
CA GLU A 180 19.74 -2.68 20.72
C GLU A 180 19.54 -4.19 20.56
N LEU A 181 18.28 -4.65 20.48
CA LEU A 181 17.95 -6.06 20.27
C LEU A 181 18.25 -6.50 18.83
N GLU A 182 17.95 -5.67 17.83
CA GLU A 182 18.33 -5.88 16.42
C GLU A 182 19.85 -6.00 16.28
N ASN A 183 20.63 -5.09 16.88
CA ASN A 183 22.09 -5.16 16.87
C ASN A 183 22.63 -6.41 17.58
N LYS A 184 22.05 -6.81 18.72
CA LYS A 184 22.41 -8.05 19.42
C LYS A 184 22.07 -9.30 18.61
N LEU A 185 20.94 -9.29 17.89
CA LEU A 185 20.51 -10.37 17.02
C LEU A 185 21.45 -10.49 15.81
N LEU A 186 21.74 -9.37 15.12
CA LEU A 186 22.71 -9.31 14.02
C LEU A 186 24.10 -9.79 14.45
N GLN A 187 24.55 -9.42 15.66
CA GLN A 187 25.80 -9.93 16.22
C GLN A 187 25.75 -11.45 16.46
N ARG A 188 24.66 -11.99 17.00
CA ARG A 188 24.47 -13.44 17.20
C ARG A 188 24.41 -14.19 15.87
N GLU A 189 23.79 -13.63 14.84
CA GLU A 189 23.76 -14.19 13.48
C GLU A 189 25.16 -14.22 12.86
N ALA A 190 25.94 -13.14 12.99
CA ALA A 190 27.33 -13.10 12.54
C ALA A 190 28.23 -14.09 13.30
N GLU A 191 28.08 -14.19 14.63
CA GLU A 191 28.76 -15.21 15.44
C GLU A 191 28.38 -16.63 14.98
N PHE A 192 27.11 -16.89 14.69
CA PHE A 192 26.62 -18.19 14.22
C PHE A 192 27.16 -18.56 12.82
N GLU A 193 27.25 -17.60 11.90
CA GLU A 193 27.86 -17.83 10.58
C GLU A 193 29.37 -18.11 10.72
N MET A 194 30.08 -17.36 11.57
CA MET A 194 31.48 -17.66 11.92
C MET A 194 31.65 -19.06 12.52
N TYR A 195 30.70 -19.53 13.34
CA TYR A 195 30.71 -20.91 13.86
C TYR A 195 30.47 -21.93 12.75
N LYS A 196 29.55 -21.69 11.80
CA LYS A 196 29.38 -22.56 10.62
C LYS A 196 30.64 -22.61 9.79
N ASP A 197 31.24 -21.47 9.44
CA ASP A 197 32.48 -21.42 8.63
C ASP A 197 33.62 -22.16 9.33
N LYS A 198 33.73 -21.98 10.66
CA LYS A 198 34.68 -22.73 11.48
C LYS A 198 34.39 -24.23 11.48
N ILE A 199 33.13 -24.66 11.57
CA ILE A 199 32.77 -26.08 11.49
C ILE A 199 33.06 -26.62 10.10
N HIS A 200 32.71 -25.94 9.01
CA HIS A 200 33.02 -26.38 7.65
C HIS A 200 34.53 -26.46 7.39
N SER A 201 35.33 -25.51 7.89
CA SER A 201 36.80 -25.54 7.71
C SER A 201 37.53 -26.52 8.64
N GLN A 202 37.01 -26.77 9.85
CA GLN A 202 37.57 -27.75 10.80
C GLN A 202 36.98 -29.17 10.64
N SER A 203 35.93 -29.34 9.85
CA SER A 203 35.32 -30.65 9.61
C SER A 203 36.29 -31.55 8.87
N SER A 204 36.58 -32.70 9.47
CA SER A 204 37.31 -33.80 8.82
C SER A 204 36.66 -34.17 7.49
N GLU A 205 35.32 -34.14 7.39
CA GLU A 205 34.58 -34.36 6.13
C GLU A 205 35.04 -33.42 5.01
N THR A 206 35.15 -32.12 5.29
CA THR A 206 35.53 -31.11 4.28
C THR A 206 37.02 -31.17 3.95
N GLN A 207 37.87 -31.41 4.95
CA GLN A 207 39.31 -31.61 4.74
C GLN A 207 39.56 -32.85 3.88
N LEU A 208 38.94 -33.98 4.23
CA LEU A 208 38.96 -35.21 3.43
C LEU A 208 38.36 -35.02 2.04
N GLN A 209 37.31 -34.21 1.87
CA GLN A 209 36.78 -33.87 0.53
C GLN A 209 37.80 -33.09 -0.31
N THR A 210 38.54 -32.14 0.28
CA THR A 210 39.62 -31.43 -0.44
C THR A 210 40.80 -32.33 -0.76
N GLU A 211 41.23 -33.18 0.18
CA GLU A 211 42.30 -34.16 0.00
C GLU A 211 41.91 -35.22 -1.05
N LEU A 212 40.69 -35.75 -1.00
CA LEU A 212 40.12 -36.64 -2.01
C LEU A 212 40.03 -35.97 -3.39
N GLY A 213 39.80 -34.65 -3.45
CA GLY A 213 39.88 -33.87 -4.68
C GLY A 213 41.29 -33.84 -5.26
N LEU A 214 42.30 -33.55 -4.42
CA LEU A 214 43.71 -33.55 -4.80
C LEU A 214 44.20 -34.94 -5.21
N LEU A 215 43.88 -35.98 -4.44
CA LEU A 215 44.21 -37.38 -4.75
C LEU A 215 43.53 -37.88 -6.03
N LYS A 216 42.32 -37.42 -6.35
CA LYS A 216 41.68 -37.68 -7.66
C LYS A 216 42.46 -37.04 -8.81
N LEU A 217 42.97 -35.82 -8.63
CA LEU A 217 43.79 -35.13 -9.63
C LEU A 217 45.15 -35.84 -9.82
N GLU A 218 45.86 -36.14 -8.72
CA GLU A 218 47.13 -36.86 -8.75
C GLU A 218 46.96 -38.26 -9.37
N LYS A 219 45.89 -38.98 -9.01
CA LYS A 219 45.53 -40.24 -9.64
C LYS A 219 45.38 -40.08 -11.16
N ALA A 220 44.62 -39.09 -11.63
CA ALA A 220 44.44 -38.86 -13.06
C ALA A 220 45.76 -38.50 -13.78
N GLU A 221 46.64 -37.74 -13.14
CA GLU A 221 48.00 -37.50 -13.66
C GLU A 221 48.85 -38.77 -13.71
N LEU A 222 48.81 -39.60 -12.67
CA LEU A 222 49.54 -40.86 -12.62
C LEU A 222 49.00 -41.88 -13.63
N GLU A 223 47.68 -41.93 -13.84
CA GLU A 223 47.05 -42.72 -14.90
C GLU A 223 47.50 -42.22 -16.30
N HIS A 224 47.56 -40.90 -16.52
CA HIS A 224 48.07 -40.33 -17.78
C HIS A 224 49.58 -40.62 -17.99
N LYS A 225 50.40 -40.52 -16.93
CA LYS A 225 51.83 -40.87 -16.94
C LYS A 225 52.03 -42.38 -17.19
N LEU A 226 51.23 -43.23 -16.55
CA LEU A 226 51.25 -44.68 -16.75
C LEU A 226 50.85 -45.05 -18.19
N GLU A 227 49.83 -44.41 -18.74
CA GLU A 227 49.37 -44.61 -20.12
C GLU A 227 50.44 -44.21 -21.14
N THR A 228 51.13 -43.08 -20.93
CA THR A 228 52.25 -42.65 -21.79
C THR A 228 53.47 -43.58 -21.68
N VAL A 229 53.83 -44.03 -20.47
CA VAL A 229 54.90 -45.03 -20.28
C VAL A 229 54.51 -46.38 -20.87
N THR A 230 53.25 -46.79 -20.77
CA THR A 230 52.77 -48.07 -21.32
C THR A 230 52.80 -48.05 -22.85
N LYS A 231 52.35 -46.94 -23.47
CA LYS A 231 52.48 -46.70 -24.91
C LYS A 231 53.95 -46.73 -25.37
N SER A 232 54.86 -46.04 -24.67
CA SER A 232 56.27 -46.03 -25.05
C SER A 232 56.95 -47.40 -24.85
N LYS A 233 56.65 -48.11 -23.77
CA LYS A 233 57.10 -49.49 -23.54
C LYS A 233 56.61 -50.45 -24.63
N GLN A 234 55.35 -50.35 -25.04
CA GLN A 234 54.80 -51.19 -26.10
C GLN A 234 55.46 -50.86 -27.45
N HIS A 235 55.67 -49.58 -27.77
CA HIS A 235 56.44 -49.15 -28.94
C HIS A 235 57.86 -49.74 -28.95
N TYR A 236 58.63 -49.61 -27.86
CA TYR A 236 59.97 -50.19 -27.78
C TYR A 236 59.99 -51.73 -27.84
N LYS A 237 58.97 -52.40 -27.29
CA LYS A 237 58.80 -53.85 -27.42
C LYS A 237 58.53 -54.26 -28.88
N ASP A 238 57.75 -53.46 -29.60
CA ASP A 238 57.47 -53.70 -31.02
C ASP A 238 58.71 -53.45 -31.89
N GLU A 239 59.46 -52.36 -31.66
CA GLU A 239 60.75 -52.13 -32.34
C GLU A 239 61.77 -53.23 -32.01
N TRP A 240 61.90 -53.65 -30.75
CA TRP A 240 62.76 -54.78 -30.37
C TRP A 240 62.32 -56.09 -31.04
N SER A 241 61.01 -56.31 -31.17
CA SER A 241 60.45 -57.48 -31.87
C SER A 241 60.70 -57.43 -33.38
N LYS A 242 60.77 -56.25 -34.00
CA LYS A 242 61.22 -56.09 -35.39
C LYS A 242 62.72 -56.36 -35.53
N ALA A 243 63.55 -55.74 -34.68
CA ALA A 243 64.99 -55.94 -34.67
C ALA A 243 65.38 -57.41 -34.46
N LEU A 244 64.68 -58.12 -33.56
CA LEU A 244 64.89 -59.56 -33.33
C LEU A 244 64.53 -60.40 -34.57
N LYS A 245 63.46 -60.05 -35.30
CA LYS A 245 63.10 -60.69 -36.58
C LYS A 245 64.14 -60.39 -37.66
N GLU A 246 64.68 -59.17 -37.69
CA GLU A 246 65.73 -58.78 -38.63
C GLU A 246 67.04 -59.53 -38.35
N VAL A 247 67.48 -59.63 -37.08
CA VAL A 247 68.63 -60.46 -36.68
C VAL A 247 68.41 -61.93 -37.02
N ALA A 248 67.20 -62.48 -36.82
CA ALA A 248 66.87 -63.84 -37.22
C ALA A 248 66.91 -64.03 -38.75
N SER A 249 66.44 -63.05 -39.52
CA SER A 249 66.50 -63.02 -40.99
C SER A 249 67.93 -62.94 -41.51
N LEU A 250 68.76 -62.05 -40.94
CA LEU A 250 70.17 -61.91 -41.25
C LEU A 250 70.94 -63.21 -40.94
N LYS A 251 70.72 -63.81 -39.76
CA LYS A 251 71.31 -65.10 -39.39
C LYS A 251 70.86 -66.22 -40.31
N HIS A 252 69.60 -66.24 -40.75
CA HIS A 252 69.11 -67.22 -41.72
C HIS A 252 69.78 -67.01 -43.09
N ARG A 253 69.89 -65.76 -43.57
CA ARG A 253 70.55 -65.38 -44.82
C ARG A 253 72.06 -65.70 -44.80
N GLU A 254 72.74 -65.47 -43.69
CA GLU A 254 74.12 -65.87 -43.49
C GLU A 254 74.24 -67.40 -43.52
N GLN A 255 73.35 -68.12 -42.83
CA GLN A 255 73.35 -69.59 -42.84
C GLN A 255 72.98 -70.18 -44.22
N THR A 256 72.20 -69.50 -45.07
CA THR A 256 71.99 -69.93 -46.46
C THR A 256 73.21 -69.63 -47.32
N VAL A 257 73.83 -68.46 -47.20
CA VAL A 257 75.10 -68.14 -47.90
C VAL A 257 76.20 -69.12 -47.51
N MET A 258 76.36 -69.46 -46.22
CA MET A 258 77.33 -70.45 -45.75
C MET A 258 77.02 -71.87 -46.26
N ARG A 259 75.74 -72.27 -46.32
CA ARG A 259 75.34 -73.54 -46.97
C ARG A 259 75.66 -73.55 -48.47
N ASP A 260 75.44 -72.45 -49.17
CA ASP A 260 75.65 -72.37 -50.62
C ASP A 260 77.14 -72.26 -50.96
N GLN A 261 77.96 -71.63 -50.11
CA GLN A 261 79.42 -71.73 -50.16
C GLN A 261 79.89 -73.17 -49.91
N LEU A 262 79.37 -73.85 -48.89
CA LEU A 262 79.71 -75.25 -48.61
C LEU A 262 79.32 -76.19 -49.77
N LYS A 263 78.14 -75.99 -50.39
CA LYS A 263 77.72 -76.71 -51.60
C LYS A 263 78.65 -76.43 -52.78
N LYS A 264 79.10 -75.18 -52.98
CA LYS A 264 80.09 -74.87 -54.01
C LYS A 264 81.40 -75.60 -53.77
N GLN A 265 81.91 -75.60 -52.53
CA GLN A 265 83.11 -76.36 -52.16
C GLN A 265 82.93 -77.87 -52.35
N GLN A 266 81.73 -78.42 -52.06
CA GLN A 266 81.41 -79.82 -52.34
C GLN A 266 81.40 -80.13 -53.85
N LEU A 267 80.79 -79.27 -54.67
CA LEU A 267 80.80 -79.41 -56.14
C LEU A 267 82.20 -79.25 -56.74
N GLU A 268 83.03 -78.36 -56.20
CA GLU A 268 84.44 -78.21 -56.58
C GLU A 268 85.25 -79.45 -56.19
N LEU A 269 85.06 -80.00 -55.00
CA LEU A 269 85.68 -81.26 -54.55
C LEU A 269 85.23 -82.45 -55.40
N GLU A 270 83.94 -82.57 -55.75
CA GLU A 270 83.45 -83.59 -56.67
C GLU A 270 84.02 -83.43 -58.07
N ALA A 271 84.08 -82.21 -58.61
CA ALA A 271 84.70 -81.94 -59.90
C ALA A 271 86.21 -82.29 -59.90
N MET A 272 86.92 -82.02 -58.81
CA MET A 272 88.32 -82.44 -58.63
C MET A 272 88.45 -83.96 -58.50
N ARG A 273 87.55 -84.62 -57.78
CA ARG A 273 87.51 -86.09 -57.62
C ARG A 273 87.27 -86.80 -58.95
N VAL A 274 86.36 -86.28 -59.79
CA VAL A 274 86.10 -86.78 -61.14
C VAL A 274 87.29 -86.56 -62.07
N LYS A 275 87.99 -85.41 -61.98
CA LYS A 275 89.24 -85.19 -62.71
C LYS A 275 90.34 -86.18 -62.28
N TYR A 276 90.45 -86.46 -60.99
CA TYR A 276 91.45 -87.38 -60.43
C TYR A 276 91.20 -88.82 -60.89
N LEU A 277 89.96 -89.31 -60.77
CA LEU A 277 89.54 -90.62 -61.29
C LEU A 277 89.83 -90.76 -62.79
N ARG A 278 89.50 -89.74 -63.59
CA ARG A 278 89.73 -89.75 -65.04
C ARG A 278 91.22 -89.71 -65.41
N ALA A 279 92.08 -89.12 -64.57
CA ALA A 279 93.53 -89.15 -64.73
C ALA A 279 94.13 -90.50 -64.32
N GLU A 280 93.62 -91.11 -63.25
CA GLU A 280 93.99 -92.46 -62.78
C GLU A 280 93.59 -93.54 -63.82
N GLU A 281 92.40 -93.44 -64.41
CA GLU A 281 91.96 -94.25 -65.55
C GLU A 281 92.90 -94.09 -66.77
N GLN A 282 93.32 -92.86 -67.10
CA GLN A 282 94.27 -92.62 -68.20
C GLN A 282 95.68 -93.21 -67.94
N GLN A 283 96.20 -93.11 -66.71
CA GLN A 283 97.47 -93.75 -66.34
C GLN A 283 97.38 -95.28 -66.39
N SER A 284 96.28 -95.85 -65.88
CA SER A 284 95.97 -97.28 -65.95
C SER A 284 95.96 -97.79 -67.40
N LEU A 285 95.23 -97.10 -68.29
CA LEU A 285 95.16 -97.42 -69.72
C LEU A 285 96.52 -97.32 -70.43
N GLN A 286 97.37 -96.35 -70.08
CA GLN A 286 98.72 -96.23 -70.65
C GLN A 286 99.65 -97.37 -70.22
N GLN A 287 99.59 -97.82 -68.96
CA GLN A 287 100.42 -98.93 -68.47
C GLN A 287 100.05 -100.26 -69.14
N GLN A 288 98.74 -100.53 -69.31
CA GLN A 288 98.27 -101.78 -69.94
C GLN A 288 98.63 -101.87 -71.43
N LEU A 289 98.57 -100.74 -72.17
CA LEU A 289 98.95 -100.70 -73.59
C LEU A 289 100.44 -100.98 -73.85
N GLN A 290 101.30 -100.67 -72.88
CA GLN A 290 102.75 -100.92 -73.00
C GLN A 290 103.08 -102.41 -72.82
N GLN A 291 102.45 -103.10 -71.86
CA GLN A 291 102.71 -104.51 -71.57
C GLN A 291 102.37 -105.45 -72.74
N ILE A 292 101.25 -105.21 -73.43
CA ILE A 292 100.77 -106.06 -74.55
C ILE A 292 101.70 -105.98 -75.77
N LYS A 293 102.46 -104.88 -75.91
CA LYS A 293 103.24 -104.59 -77.11
C LYS A 293 104.61 -105.26 -77.14
N ASP A 294 105.23 -105.46 -75.97
CA ASP A 294 106.53 -106.11 -75.86
C ASP A 294 106.43 -107.65 -75.83
N GLU A 295 105.27 -108.20 -75.45
CA GLU A 295 105.04 -109.64 -75.30
C GLU A 295 104.81 -110.37 -76.64
N THR A 296 104.33 -109.66 -77.67
CA THR A 296 103.98 -110.25 -78.98
C THR A 296 105.16 -110.54 -79.91
N GLN A 297 106.38 -110.08 -79.60
CA GLN A 297 107.54 -110.19 -80.50
C GLN A 297 108.55 -111.30 -80.13
N ARG A 298 108.44 -111.96 -78.96
CA ARG A 298 109.54 -112.81 -78.42
C ARG A 298 109.32 -114.33 -78.32
N LEU A 299 108.08 -114.84 -78.40
CA LEU A 299 107.80 -116.28 -78.20
C LEU A 299 107.07 -116.92 -79.39
N ARG A 300 107.65 -116.76 -80.59
CA ARG A 300 107.25 -117.50 -81.81
C ARG A 300 108.16 -118.70 -82.10
N ALA A 301 108.92 -119.16 -81.10
CA ALA A 301 109.78 -120.34 -81.18
C ALA A 301 109.75 -121.12 -79.86
N GLN A 302 109.84 -122.45 -79.99
CA GLN A 302 109.90 -123.47 -78.92
C GLN A 302 108.56 -123.87 -78.27
N ALA A 303 108.44 -125.16 -77.96
CA ALA A 303 107.18 -125.86 -77.72
C ALA A 303 107.31 -126.90 -76.58
N LEU A 304 106.16 -127.47 -76.20
CA LEU A 304 105.93 -128.64 -75.32
C LEU A 304 106.04 -128.48 -73.78
N SER A 305 104.95 -128.91 -73.12
CA SER A 305 104.87 -129.77 -71.90
C SER A 305 104.29 -129.22 -70.56
N LYS A 306 103.14 -129.80 -70.17
CA LYS A 306 102.70 -130.35 -68.85
C LYS A 306 102.71 -129.49 -67.53
N THR A 307 101.48 -129.18 -67.01
CA THR A 307 100.88 -129.43 -65.63
C THR A 307 101.66 -129.19 -64.30
N PRO A 308 101.04 -129.06 -63.07
CA PRO A 308 99.70 -128.53 -62.62
C PRO A 308 99.63 -127.79 -61.20
N VAL A 309 98.43 -127.22 -60.81
CA VAL A 309 97.88 -126.80 -59.44
C VAL A 309 98.64 -125.80 -58.50
N PRO A 310 98.09 -125.24 -57.36
CA PRO A 310 96.73 -124.71 -56.97
C PRO A 310 96.69 -123.37 -56.11
N GLY A 311 95.51 -122.76 -55.82
CA GLY A 311 95.20 -122.17 -54.46
C GLY A 311 94.68 -120.70 -54.20
N THR A 312 93.35 -120.52 -54.04
CA THR A 312 92.58 -119.72 -53.00
C THR A 312 92.80 -118.17 -52.75
N PRO A 313 92.12 -117.46 -51.79
CA PRO A 313 90.82 -116.75 -51.99
C PRO A 313 90.68 -115.29 -51.40
N ARG A 314 89.47 -114.63 -51.50
CA ARG A 314 88.67 -113.99 -50.39
C ARG A 314 87.77 -112.73 -50.70
N HIS A 315 86.50 -112.78 -50.24
CA HIS A 315 85.54 -111.72 -49.77
C HIS A 315 84.62 -110.83 -50.67
N THR A 316 83.61 -110.26 -49.97
CA THR A 316 82.26 -109.75 -50.35
C THR A 316 82.03 -108.31 -49.79
N PRO A 317 80.81 -107.69 -49.65
CA PRO A 317 79.43 -107.97 -50.10
C PRO A 317 78.67 -106.72 -50.70
N THR A 318 77.34 -106.80 -50.96
CA THR A 318 76.28 -105.82 -50.58
C THR A 318 75.03 -105.84 -51.50
N ARG A 319 73.81 -106.07 -50.94
CA ARG A 319 72.64 -105.14 -50.88
C ARG A 319 71.31 -105.88 -50.58
N GLN A 320 70.38 -105.19 -49.89
CA GLN A 320 69.16 -105.74 -49.29
C GLN A 320 67.87 -105.43 -50.08
N THR A 321 66.78 -106.07 -49.68
CA THR A 321 65.43 -106.08 -50.30
C THR A 321 64.34 -105.38 -49.46
N THR A 322 63.20 -105.14 -50.10
CA THR A 322 61.87 -104.77 -49.55
C THR A 322 60.85 -105.88 -49.92
N PRO A 323 59.51 -105.78 -49.71
CA PRO A 323 58.66 -105.19 -48.66
C PRO A 323 57.60 -106.19 -48.08
N ILE A 324 56.74 -105.75 -47.13
CA ILE A 324 55.52 -106.43 -46.61
C ILE A 324 54.46 -105.30 -46.37
N LEU A 325 53.23 -105.25 -46.94
CA LEU A 325 51.94 -105.96 -46.67
C LEU A 325 51.35 -105.72 -45.25
N THR A 326 50.05 -105.58 -44.94
CA THR A 326 48.79 -105.33 -45.72
C THR A 326 47.61 -104.91 -44.80
N SER A 327 46.69 -104.06 -45.28
CA SER A 327 45.24 -104.02 -44.93
C SER A 327 44.76 -103.53 -43.54
N PRO A 328 43.42 -103.27 -43.34
CA PRO A 328 42.94 -102.17 -42.48
C PRO A 328 41.82 -102.56 -41.46
N ARG A 329 41.12 -101.53 -40.91
CA ARG A 329 39.64 -101.39 -40.73
C ARG A 329 39.15 -101.08 -39.29
N LEU A 330 38.06 -100.28 -39.25
CA LEU A 330 37.06 -100.05 -38.16
C LEU A 330 37.35 -99.13 -36.95
N GLN A 331 36.80 -97.92 -37.07
CA GLN A 331 35.96 -97.17 -36.11
C GLN A 331 35.68 -97.80 -34.73
N THR A 332 35.70 -96.99 -33.66
CA THR A 332 34.54 -96.85 -32.73
C THR A 332 34.64 -95.65 -31.76
N ILE A 333 33.48 -95.17 -31.32
CA ILE A 333 33.18 -94.37 -30.11
C ILE A 333 33.78 -92.94 -30.01
N ASP A 334 35.10 -92.74 -30.12
CA ASP A 334 35.73 -91.46 -29.73
C ASP A 334 35.33 -90.26 -30.62
N ALA A 335 34.96 -90.49 -31.89
CA ALA A 335 34.50 -89.43 -32.79
C ALA A 335 33.13 -88.82 -32.40
N ASN A 336 32.26 -89.59 -31.73
CA ASN A 336 30.95 -89.10 -31.29
C ASN A 336 31.07 -88.19 -30.05
N ILE A 337 32.02 -88.51 -29.16
CA ILE A 337 32.31 -87.72 -27.96
C ILE A 337 32.87 -86.35 -28.36
N ALA A 338 33.82 -86.31 -29.31
CA ALA A 338 34.35 -85.06 -29.83
C ALA A 338 33.26 -84.17 -30.44
N ARG A 339 32.36 -84.75 -31.25
CA ARG A 339 31.28 -84.00 -31.92
C ARG A 339 30.28 -83.36 -30.95
N TRP A 340 29.89 -84.04 -29.87
CA TRP A 340 28.97 -83.48 -28.87
C TRP A 340 29.63 -82.40 -28.00
N ILE A 341 30.95 -82.46 -27.79
CA ILE A 341 31.72 -81.40 -27.15
C ILE A 341 31.81 -80.16 -28.06
N GLU A 342 32.02 -80.36 -29.37
CA GLU A 342 32.03 -79.28 -30.37
C GLU A 342 30.67 -78.56 -30.44
N GLU A 343 29.57 -79.31 -30.59
CA GLU A 343 28.20 -78.75 -30.64
C GLU A 343 27.84 -77.99 -29.34
N ARG A 344 28.23 -78.50 -28.17
CA ARG A 344 28.08 -77.80 -26.87
C ARG A 344 28.85 -76.48 -26.84
N ASN A 345 30.12 -76.49 -27.25
CA ASN A 345 30.98 -75.31 -27.21
C ASN A 345 30.51 -74.25 -28.21
N ILE A 346 30.08 -74.64 -29.41
CA ILE A 346 29.46 -73.74 -30.39
C ILE A 346 28.21 -73.08 -29.81
N LEU A 347 27.29 -73.85 -29.20
CA LEU A 347 26.06 -73.30 -28.60
C LEU A 347 26.37 -72.28 -27.49
N LEU A 348 27.33 -72.57 -26.61
CA LEU A 348 27.79 -71.63 -25.57
C LEU A 348 28.48 -70.38 -26.16
N GLN A 349 29.22 -70.54 -27.26
CA GLN A 349 29.93 -69.45 -27.93
C GLN A 349 29.00 -68.49 -28.71
N THR A 350 27.75 -68.87 -28.98
CA THR A 350 26.74 -67.94 -29.54
C THR A 350 26.20 -66.92 -28.52
N GLY A 351 26.44 -67.12 -27.22
CA GLY A 351 25.99 -66.22 -26.16
C GLY A 351 24.48 -66.24 -25.85
N VAL A 352 23.67 -66.99 -26.60
CA VAL A 352 22.22 -67.16 -26.35
C VAL A 352 21.95 -68.25 -25.30
N TYR A 353 22.81 -69.26 -25.23
CA TYR A 353 22.70 -70.38 -24.29
C TYR A 353 23.67 -70.22 -23.12
N THR A 354 23.21 -70.55 -21.90
CA THR A 354 24.04 -70.57 -20.69
C THR A 354 24.17 -72.00 -20.15
N HIS A 355 25.12 -72.23 -19.24
CA HIS A 355 25.28 -73.51 -18.55
C HIS A 355 24.06 -73.97 -17.73
N ALA A 356 23.08 -73.08 -17.50
CA ALA A 356 21.83 -73.40 -16.81
C ALA A 356 20.69 -73.82 -17.76
N ASP A 357 20.88 -73.78 -19.09
CA ASP A 357 19.83 -74.13 -20.05
C ASP A 357 19.52 -75.64 -20.07
N PRO A 358 18.24 -76.08 -20.03
CA PRO A 358 17.85 -77.48 -20.11
C PRO A 358 18.39 -78.25 -21.32
N THR A 359 18.74 -77.56 -22.41
CA THR A 359 19.33 -78.10 -23.64
C THR A 359 20.81 -78.44 -23.44
N ILE A 360 21.55 -77.52 -22.82
CA ILE A 360 22.97 -77.73 -22.45
C ILE A 360 23.09 -78.82 -21.38
N GLN A 361 22.19 -78.83 -20.38
CA GLN A 361 22.15 -79.87 -19.36
C GLN A 361 21.86 -81.27 -19.93
N LYS A 362 21.01 -81.39 -20.97
CA LYS A 362 20.78 -82.67 -21.67
C LYS A 362 22.02 -83.16 -22.44
N LEU A 363 22.81 -82.25 -23.02
CA LEU A 363 24.09 -82.58 -23.66
C LEU A 363 25.14 -83.00 -22.63
N ASP A 364 25.31 -82.22 -21.55
CA ASP A 364 26.21 -82.54 -20.45
C ASP A 364 25.87 -83.90 -19.81
N LYS A 365 24.57 -84.22 -19.65
CA LYS A 365 24.12 -85.53 -19.16
C LYS A 365 24.48 -86.68 -20.12
N LYS A 366 24.29 -86.52 -21.44
CA LYS A 366 24.69 -87.53 -22.43
C LYS A 366 26.20 -87.74 -22.49
N ILE A 367 26.98 -86.66 -22.36
CA ILE A 367 28.44 -86.73 -22.28
C ILE A 367 28.86 -87.49 -21.00
N GLN A 368 28.22 -87.21 -19.86
CA GLN A 368 28.46 -87.96 -18.62
C GLN A 368 28.04 -89.43 -18.74
N GLU A 369 26.88 -89.75 -19.30
CA GLU A 369 26.40 -91.13 -19.52
C GLU A 369 27.39 -91.92 -20.40
N ALA A 370 27.87 -91.34 -21.52
CA ALA A 370 28.88 -91.97 -22.38
C ALA A 370 30.27 -92.11 -21.72
N LEU A 371 30.69 -91.16 -20.89
CA LEU A 371 31.93 -91.26 -20.12
C LEU A 371 31.82 -92.28 -18.98
N LEU A 372 30.64 -92.45 -18.39
CA LEU A 372 30.35 -93.49 -17.39
C LEU A 372 30.33 -94.88 -18.03
N GLU A 373 29.78 -95.03 -19.24
CA GLU A 373 29.85 -96.27 -20.02
C GLU A 373 31.31 -96.61 -20.38
N LYS A 374 32.12 -95.62 -20.79
CA LYS A 374 33.57 -95.76 -21.02
C LYS A 374 34.33 -96.14 -19.73
N ARG A 375 33.88 -95.68 -18.56
CA ARG A 375 34.49 -96.05 -17.27
C ARG A 375 34.04 -97.42 -16.75
N SER A 376 32.81 -97.84 -17.05
CA SER A 376 32.28 -99.16 -16.67
C SER A 376 32.91 -100.28 -17.52
N THR A 377 33.11 -100.04 -18.82
CA THR A 377 33.80 -100.96 -19.73
C THR A 377 35.29 -101.16 -19.37
N TYR A 378 35.97 -100.14 -18.86
CA TYR A 378 37.34 -100.27 -18.33
C TYR A 378 37.44 -101.00 -16.97
N ASN A 379 36.39 -100.96 -16.14
CA ASN A 379 36.37 -101.60 -14.81
C ASN A 379 35.86 -103.05 -14.80
N SER A 380 35.53 -103.63 -15.96
CA SER A 380 35.20 -105.07 -16.11
C SER A 380 36.25 -105.85 -16.91
N SER A 381 37.51 -105.40 -16.89
CA SER A 381 38.65 -106.05 -17.56
C SER A 381 39.98 -105.82 -16.83
N SER A 382 39.99 -106.06 -15.52
CA SER A 382 41.17 -106.21 -14.66
C SER A 382 40.86 -107.19 -13.53
#